data_AF-A0A8T3NI90-F1
#
_entry.id   AF-A0A8T3NI90-F1
#
_cell.length_a   1.000
_cell.length_b   1.000
_cell.length_c   1.000
_cell.angle_alpha   90.00
_cell.angle_beta   90.00
_cell.angle_gamma   90.00
#
_symmetry.space_group_name_H-M   'P 1'
#
loop_
_entity.id
_entity.type
_entity.pdbx_description
1 polymer ?
#
loop_
_entity_poly.entity_id
_entity_poly.type
_entity_poly.pdbx_seq_one_letter_code
_entity_poly.pdbx_strand_id
1 'polypeptide(L)'
;HDRLPLLMVMHNNRSYYNSAEHAQRMAERRGRPLENHTVGTATEDPLVDFATVARGFGIWAEGPIEDPTVLRPALARALEVVKAGCPALVNVVTQPR
;
A
#
# COMPACT_ATOMS: atom_id res chain seq x y z
N HIS A 1 1.73 22.31 9.49
CA HIS A 1 1.26 21.20 8.65
C HIS A 1 -0.26 21.24 8.66
N ASP A 2 -0.90 21.15 7.49
CA ASP A 2 -2.31 21.50 7.33
C ASP A 2 -3.21 20.60 8.18
N ARG A 3 -4.03 21.21 9.04
CA ARG A 3 -4.93 20.52 9.98
C ARG A 3 -6.15 19.93 9.25
N LEU A 4 -5.87 19.03 8.31
CA LEU A 4 -6.87 18.35 7.51
C LEU A 4 -7.16 16.97 8.13
N PRO A 5 -8.38 16.73 8.64
CA PRO A 5 -8.76 15.42 9.15
C PRO A 5 -8.96 14.46 7.98
N LEU A 6 -7.90 13.74 7.61
CA LEU A 6 -7.87 12.79 6.50
C LEU A 6 -7.32 11.44 6.97
N LEU A 7 -8.08 10.36 6.75
CA LEU A 7 -7.61 8.99 6.93
C LEU A 7 -7.26 8.38 5.56
N MET A 8 -6.01 7.98 5.38
CA MET A 8 -5.52 7.26 4.21
C MET A 8 -5.28 5.79 4.58
N VAL A 9 -5.96 4.87 3.89
CA VAL A 9 -5.70 3.44 4.01
C VAL A 9 -4.98 3.00 2.75
N MET A 10 -3.68 2.75 2.87
CA MET A 10 -2.84 2.35 1.74
C MET A 10 -2.96 0.83 1.54
N HIS A 11 -3.57 0.45 0.41
CA HIS A 11 -3.68 -0.95 -0.02
C HIS A 11 -2.39 -1.35 -0.75
N ASN A 12 -1.47 -1.95 -0.02
CA ASN A 12 -0.15 -2.30 -0.51
C ASN A 12 -0.09 -3.78 -0.90
N ASN A 13 -0.37 -4.07 -2.17
CA ASN A 13 -0.23 -5.40 -2.77
C ASN A 13 1.18 -5.63 -3.39
N ARG A 14 2.14 -4.72 -3.13
CA ARG A 14 3.52 -4.76 -3.63
C ARG A 14 3.63 -4.85 -5.16
N SER A 15 2.63 -4.34 -5.88
CA SER A 15 2.59 -4.40 -7.34
C SER A 15 1.76 -3.28 -7.95
N TYR A 16 2.16 -2.82 -9.13
CA TYR A 16 1.25 -2.15 -10.06
C TYR A 16 0.32 -3.18 -10.72
N TYR A 17 -0.57 -3.76 -9.91
CA TYR A 17 -1.32 -4.97 -10.28
C TYR A 17 -2.08 -4.85 -11.60
N ASN A 18 -2.76 -3.72 -11.86
CA ASN A 18 -3.47 -3.52 -13.11
C ASN A 18 -2.56 -3.71 -14.36
N SER A 19 -1.30 -3.29 -14.25
CA SER A 19 -0.31 -3.47 -15.31
C SER A 19 0.24 -4.90 -15.35
N ALA A 20 0.51 -5.50 -14.20
CA ALA A 20 0.98 -6.89 -14.10
C ALA A 20 -0.04 -7.88 -14.67
N GLU A 21 -1.30 -7.73 -14.29
CA GLU A 21 -2.45 -8.53 -14.73
C GLU A 21 -2.65 -8.40 -16.25
N HIS A 22 -2.57 -7.19 -16.78
CA HIS A 22 -2.59 -6.95 -18.21
C HIS A 22 -1.40 -7.61 -18.93
N ALA A 23 -0.18 -7.48 -18.40
CA ALA A 23 1.01 -8.09 -18.98
C ALA A 23 0.91 -9.62 -19.02
N GLN A 24 0.39 -10.24 -17.96
CA GLN A 24 0.12 -11.67 -17.91
C GLN A 24 -0.88 -12.09 -19.00
N ARG A 25 -2.06 -11.43 -19.06
CA ARG A 25 -3.08 -11.69 -20.09
C ARG A 25 -2.52 -11.56 -21.51
N MET A 26 -1.66 -10.57 -21.75
CA MET A 26 -1.05 -10.36 -23.06
C MET A 26 0.03 -11.39 -23.37
N ALA A 27 0.78 -11.87 -22.38
CA ALA A 27 1.75 -12.94 -22.54
C ALA A 27 1.06 -14.27 -22.92
N GLU A 28 -0.03 -14.63 -22.24
CA GLU A 28 -0.86 -15.80 -22.57
C GLU A 28 -1.37 -15.74 -24.01
N ARG A 29 -1.97 -14.61 -24.39
CA ARG A 29 -2.51 -14.39 -25.75
C ARG A 29 -1.44 -14.47 -26.85
N ARG A 30 -0.19 -14.16 -26.53
CA ARG A 30 0.93 -14.10 -27.48
C ARG A 30 1.86 -15.31 -27.40
N GLY A 31 1.57 -16.30 -26.55
CA GLY A 31 2.44 -17.45 -26.33
C GLY A 31 3.83 -17.05 -25.80
N ARG A 32 3.92 -16.00 -24.99
CA ARG A 32 5.17 -15.54 -24.37
C ARG A 32 5.34 -16.12 -22.96
N PRO A 33 6.57 -16.26 -22.45
CA PRO A 33 6.80 -16.71 -21.08
C PRO A 33 6.11 -15.80 -20.05
N LEU A 34 5.40 -16.41 -19.09
CA LEU A 34 4.67 -15.68 -18.04
C LEU A 34 5.59 -15.11 -16.97
N GLU A 35 6.78 -15.69 -16.78
CA GLU A 35 7.75 -15.27 -15.76
C GLU A 35 8.11 -13.78 -15.82
N ASN A 36 8.01 -13.17 -17.01
CA ASN A 36 8.38 -11.77 -17.23
C ASN A 36 7.24 -10.76 -17.01
N HIS A 37 6.03 -11.19 -16.62
CA HIS A 37 4.88 -10.26 -16.49
C HIS A 37 5.02 -9.25 -15.34
N THR A 38 5.87 -9.55 -14.36
CA THR A 38 6.14 -8.70 -13.18
C THR A 38 7.24 -7.67 -13.43
N VAL A 39 7.99 -7.78 -14.54
CA VAL A 39 9.10 -6.87 -14.85
C VAL A 39 8.56 -5.45 -15.03
N GLY A 40 9.05 -4.53 -14.20
CA GLY A 40 8.59 -3.12 -14.18
C GLY A 40 7.26 -2.88 -13.47
N THR A 41 6.65 -3.92 -12.89
CA THR A 41 5.37 -3.81 -12.17
C THR A 41 5.45 -4.26 -10.71
N ALA A 42 6.42 -5.12 -10.36
CA ALA A 42 6.69 -5.50 -8.98
C ALA A 42 7.38 -4.36 -8.20
N THR A 43 7.06 -4.23 -6.91
CA THR A 43 7.66 -3.25 -5.99
C THR A 43 8.21 -3.92 -4.72
N GLU A 44 8.77 -5.12 -4.89
CA GLU A 44 9.20 -5.99 -3.79
C GLU A 44 10.71 -5.92 -3.50
N ASP A 45 11.53 -5.47 -4.46
CA ASP A 45 12.98 -5.35 -4.31
C ASP A 45 13.48 -3.94 -4.70
N PRO A 46 13.61 -3.00 -3.73
CA PRO A 46 13.24 -3.14 -2.32
C PRO A 46 11.74 -2.90 -2.07
N LEU A 47 11.26 -3.38 -0.92
CA LEU A 47 9.95 -3.00 -0.40
C LEU A 47 9.90 -1.50 -0.08
N VAL A 48 8.84 -0.84 -0.54
CA VAL A 48 8.61 0.58 -0.24
C VAL A 48 8.01 0.76 1.15
N ASP A 49 8.71 1.50 2.02
CA ASP A 49 8.21 1.92 3.33
C ASP A 49 7.39 3.23 3.22
N PHE A 50 6.12 3.07 2.81
CA PHE A 50 5.18 4.19 2.72
C PHE A 50 4.91 4.89 4.06
N ALA A 51 5.05 4.19 5.19
CA ALA A 51 4.80 4.78 6.50
C ALA A 51 5.93 5.76 6.86
N THR A 52 7.19 5.41 6.59
CA THR A 52 8.33 6.33 6.76
C THR A 52 8.22 7.53 5.82
N VAL A 53 7.84 7.31 4.55
CA VAL A 53 7.62 8.41 3.59
C VAL A 53 6.54 9.37 4.10
N ALA A 54 5.38 8.86 4.55
CA ALA A 54 4.30 9.68 5.10
C ALA A 54 4.75 10.48 6.34
N ARG A 55 5.52 9.85 7.26
CA ARG A 55 6.10 10.55 8.41
C ARG A 55 7.02 11.71 8.00
N GLY A 56 7.80 11.54 6.92
CA GLY A 56 8.64 12.61 6.36
C GLY A 56 7.84 13.83 5.89
N PHE A 57 6.57 13.64 5.51
CA PHE A 57 5.65 14.74 5.20
C PHE A 57 4.94 15.32 6.43
N GLY A 58 5.15 14.79 7.64
CA GLY A 58 4.44 15.26 8.85
C GLY A 58 3.07 14.61 9.06
N ILE A 59 2.79 13.51 8.34
CA ILE A 59 1.57 12.71 8.49
C ILE A 59 1.83 11.63 9.55
N TRP A 60 0.89 11.43 10.48
CA TRP A 60 0.96 10.26 11.37
C TRP A 60 0.82 9.00 10.53
N ALA A 61 1.69 8.01 10.70
CA ALA A 61 1.59 6.80 9.90
C ALA A 61 1.94 5.54 10.68
N GLU A 62 1.16 4.49 10.46
CA GLU A 62 1.34 3.16 11.02
C GLU A 62 1.42 2.10 9.91
N GLY A 63 2.24 1.09 10.11
CA GLY A 63 2.46 -0.03 9.19
C GLY A 63 3.93 -0.15 8.75
N PRO A 64 4.26 -1.15 7.91
CA PRO A 64 3.33 -2.06 7.24
C PRO A 64 2.58 -2.98 8.21
N ILE A 65 1.26 -3.07 8.04
CA ILE A 65 0.40 -4.04 8.72
C ILE A 65 0.31 -5.27 7.85
N GLU A 66 0.91 -6.37 8.31
CA GLU A 66 0.84 -7.66 7.61
C GLU A 66 -0.14 -8.63 8.29
N ASP A 67 -0.33 -8.49 9.61
CA ASP A 67 -1.29 -9.29 10.38
C ASP A 67 -2.70 -8.63 10.34
N PRO A 68 -3.72 -9.29 9.77
CA PRO A 68 -5.07 -8.74 9.73
C PRO A 68 -5.70 -8.55 11.13
N THR A 69 -5.24 -9.27 12.16
CA THR A 69 -5.79 -9.15 13.52
C THR A 69 -5.48 -7.79 14.15
N VAL A 70 -4.38 -7.14 13.75
CA VAL A 70 -3.98 -5.83 14.27
C VAL A 70 -4.52 -4.65 13.45
N LEU A 71 -5.14 -4.91 12.29
CA LEU A 71 -5.68 -3.87 11.41
C LEU A 71 -6.76 -3.02 12.10
N ARG A 72 -7.72 -3.66 12.76
CA ARG A 72 -8.80 -2.94 13.45
C ARG A 72 -8.27 -2.04 14.58
N PRO A 73 -7.39 -2.51 15.48
CA PRO A 73 -6.71 -1.66 16.45
C PRO A 73 -5.94 -0.49 15.81
N ALA A 74 -5.24 -0.70 14.70
CA ALA A 74 -4.49 0.35 14.01
C ALA A 74 -5.40 1.44 13.43
N LEU A 75 -6.49 1.03 12.79
CA LEU A 75 -7.51 1.95 12.30
C LEU A 75 -8.14 2.77 13.43
N ALA A 76 -8.36 2.17 14.60
CA ALA A 76 -8.86 2.90 15.77
C ALA A 76 -7.88 3.99 16.24
N ARG A 77 -6.57 3.68 16.32
CA ARG A 77 -5.53 4.68 16.64
C ARG A 77 -5.47 5.80 15.60
N ALA A 78 -5.52 5.45 14.32
CA ALA A 78 -5.51 6.41 13.21
C ALA A 78 -6.72 7.36 13.28
N LEU A 79 -7.90 6.84 13.64
CA LEU A 79 -9.11 7.64 13.81
C LEU A 79 -9.00 8.65 14.95
N GLU A 80 -8.33 8.33 16.06
CA GLU A 80 -8.11 9.30 17.14
C GLU A 80 -7.23 10.47 16.66
N VAL A 81 -6.22 10.20 15.84
CA VAL A 81 -5.38 11.24 15.22
C VAL A 81 -6.21 12.13 14.28
N VAL A 82 -7.06 11.51 13.47
CA VAL A 82 -7.94 12.23 12.53
C VAL A 82 -8.96 13.09 13.26
N LYS A 83 -9.56 12.59 14.34
CA LYS A 83 -10.47 13.36 15.20
C LYS A 83 -9.78 14.54 15.88
N ALA A 84 -8.48 14.46 16.13
CA ALA A 84 -7.66 15.58 16.61
C ALA A 84 -7.32 16.61 15.51
N GLY A 85 -7.80 16.42 14.27
CA GLY A 85 -7.62 17.33 13.15
C GLY A 85 -6.33 17.10 12.34
N CYS A 86 -5.64 15.99 12.55
CA CYS A 86 -4.37 15.67 11.87
C CYS A 86 -4.57 14.57 10.80
N PRO A 87 -3.79 14.57 9.72
CA PRO A 87 -3.83 13.49 8.75
C PRO A 87 -3.17 12.22 9.31
N ALA A 88 -3.72 11.06 8.92
CA ALA A 88 -3.24 9.74 9.30
C ALA A 88 -3.15 8.80 8.09
N LEU A 89 -2.11 7.98 8.03
CA LEU A 89 -1.93 6.90 7.04
C LEU A 89 -1.80 5.54 7.73
N VAL A 90 -2.50 4.54 7.23
CA VAL A 90 -2.36 3.14 7.64
C VAL A 90 -1.92 2.33 6.42
N ASN A 91 -0.69 1.84 6.44
CA ASN A 91 -0.12 1.01 5.37
C ASN A 91 -0.46 -0.46 5.61
N VAL A 92 -1.30 -1.05 4.76
CA VAL A 92 -1.78 -2.43 4.90
C VAL A 92 -1.22 -3.28 3.78
N VAL A 93 -0.39 -4.26 4.13
CA VAL A 93 0.10 -5.25 3.18
C VAL A 93 -1.04 -6.21 2.88
N THR A 94 -1.26 -6.46 1.60
CA THR A 94 -2.33 -7.33 1.11
C THR A 94 -1.79 -8.38 0.17
N GLN A 95 -2.54 -9.47 0.02
CA GLN A 95 -2.17 -10.56 -0.87
C GLN A 95 -2.07 -10.05 -2.32
N PRO A 96 -1.03 -10.45 -3.06
CA PRO A 96 -1.02 -10.31 -4.52
C PRO A 96 -2.29 -10.96 -5.09
N ARG A 97 -2.94 -10.29 -6.03
CA ARG A 97 -4.08 -10.83 -6.77
C ARG A 97 -3.65 -11.28 -8.16
#